data_AF-A0A7Z9CZI1-F1
#
_entry.id   AF-A0A7Z9CZI1-F1
#
_cell.length_a   1.000
_cell.length_b   1.000
_cell.length_c   1.000
_cell.angle_alpha   90.00
_cell.angle_beta   90.00
_cell.angle_gamma   90.00
#
_symmetry.space_group_name_H-M   'P 1'
#
loop_
_entity.id
_entity.type
_entity.pdbx_description
1 polymer ?
#
loop_
_entity_poly.entity_id
_entity_poly.type
_entity_poly.pdbx_seq_one_letter_code
_entity_poly.pdbx_strand_id
1 'polypeptide(L)'
;MLSIILTGHGGFASGMEKAMKQILGEQSQFIAIDFPETSSTALLTSQLEEAIAQLDCEDGIVFLTDLLGGTPFRVQALECGHRGLTSLVDELDRCHEECPVEEGI
;
A
#
# COMPACT_ATOMS: atom_id res chain seq x y z
N MET A 1 -0.32 -15.04 5.07
CA MET A 1 -1.30 -13.94 5.33
C MET A 1 -0.85 -12.76 4.48
N LEU A 2 -1.76 -11.96 3.90
CA LEU A 2 -1.35 -10.80 3.09
C LEU A 2 -0.51 -9.82 3.92
N SER A 3 0.62 -9.38 3.35
CA SER A 3 1.45 -8.32 3.93
C SER A 3 0.96 -6.95 3.49
N ILE A 4 1.00 -5.97 4.39
CA ILE A 4 0.52 -4.62 4.12
C ILE A 4 1.66 -3.63 4.33
N ILE A 5 1.89 -2.76 3.35
CA ILE A 5 2.78 -1.62 3.49
C ILE A 5 1.98 -0.34 3.30
N LEU A 6 1.85 0.44 4.35
CA LEU A 6 1.19 1.74 4.33
C LEU A 6 2.22 2.86 4.22
N THR A 7 2.06 3.74 3.24
CA THR A 7 2.86 4.96 3.11
C THR A 7 1.99 6.21 3.20
N GLY A 8 2.58 7.35 3.55
CA GLY A 8 1.87 8.63 3.47
C GLY A 8 2.69 9.80 3.96
N HIS A 9 2.23 11.01 3.67
CA HIS A 9 2.94 12.24 4.01
C HIS A 9 2.94 12.52 5.52
N GLY A 10 3.99 13.20 5.99
CA GLY A 10 4.11 13.58 7.39
C GLY A 10 4.09 12.34 8.31
N GLY A 11 3.18 12.31 9.28
CA GLY A 11 2.98 11.18 10.19
C GLY A 11 1.74 10.33 9.89
N PHE A 12 1.27 10.32 8.64
CA PHE A 12 0.02 9.64 8.28
C PHE A 12 0.08 8.14 8.52
N ALA A 13 1.13 7.46 8.04
CA ALA A 13 1.22 6.01 8.09
C ALA A 13 1.41 5.54 9.54
N SER A 14 2.33 6.15 10.28
CA SER A 14 2.55 5.81 11.69
C SER A 14 1.36 6.18 12.59
N GLY A 15 0.61 7.24 12.24
CA GLY A 15 -0.64 7.59 12.90
C GLY A 15 -1.70 6.49 12.73
N MET A 16 -1.88 6.01 11.50
CA MET A 16 -2.82 4.94 11.19
C MET A 16 -2.41 3.61 11.84
N GLU A 17 -1.12 3.27 11.83
CA GLU A 17 -0.58 2.10 12.52
C GLU A 17 -0.91 2.11 14.02
N LYS A 18 -0.71 3.26 14.69
CA LYS A 18 -1.04 3.41 16.11
C LYS A 18 -2.51 3.19 16.37
N ALA A 19 -3.39 3.74 15.54
CA ALA A 19 -4.83 3.53 15.65
C ALA A 19 -5.21 2.06 15.44
N MET A 20 -4.66 1.42 14.39
CA MET A 20 -4.86 0.00 14.13
C MET A 20 -4.43 -0.86 15.31
N LYS A 21 -3.23 -0.60 15.85
CA LYS A 21 -2.66 -1.31 17.00
C LYS A 21 -3.50 -1.16 18.26
N GLN A 22 -4.11 0.00 18.48
CA GLN A 22 -5.02 0.20 19.63
C GLN A 22 -6.30 -0.62 19.51
N ILE A 23 -6.81 -0.84 18.30
CA ILE A 23 -8.07 -1.53 18.05
C ILE A 23 -7.87 -3.04 17.95
N LEU A 24 -6.83 -3.46 17.23
CA LEU A 24 -6.61 -4.87 16.82
C LEU A 24 -5.38 -5.51 17.50
N GLY A 25 -4.55 -4.72 18.17
CA GLY A 25 -3.25 -5.18 18.68
C GLY A 25 -2.15 -5.19 17.61
N GLU A 26 -0.98 -5.71 17.98
CA GLU A 26 0.18 -5.83 17.09
C GLU A 26 -0.13 -6.66 15.85
N GLN A 27 0.30 -6.20 14.68
CA GLN A 27 0.15 -6.91 13.41
C GLN A 27 1.54 -7.24 12.87
N SER A 28 1.86 -8.53 12.69
CA SER A 28 3.18 -8.97 12.23
C SER A 28 3.42 -8.77 10.73
N GLN A 29 2.35 -8.59 9.96
CA GLN A 29 2.37 -8.45 8.50
C GLN A 29 2.01 -7.02 8.05
N PHE A 30 2.39 -6.02 8.84
CA PHE A 30 2.07 -4.62 8.57
C PHE A 30 3.30 -3.74 8.82
N ILE A 31 3.64 -2.88 7.87
CA ILE A 31 4.68 -1.86 8.02
C ILE A 31 4.14 -0.50 7.59
N ALA A 32 4.33 0.50 8.46
CA ALA A 32 4.07 1.90 8.14
C ALA A 32 5.36 2.66 7.82
N ILE A 33 5.35 3.43 6.72
CA ILE A 33 6.48 4.27 6.30
C ILE A 33 5.98 5.69 6.06
N ASP A 34 6.47 6.61 6.89
CA ASP A 34 6.15 8.02 6.82
C ASP A 34 7.02 8.75 5.76
N PHE A 35 6.42 9.74 5.09
CA PHE A 35 7.08 10.61 4.11
C PHE A 35 7.06 12.07 4.59
N PRO A 36 7.93 12.46 5.53
CA PRO A 36 8.05 13.84 6.00
C PRO A 36 8.67 14.75 4.93
N GLU A 37 8.57 16.07 5.12
CA GLU A 37 9.15 17.09 4.21
C GLU A 37 10.67 16.94 4.00
N THR A 38 11.37 16.35 4.97
CA THR A 38 12.80 16.06 4.92
C THR A 38 13.15 14.79 4.15
N SER A 39 12.16 14.00 3.75
CA SER A 39 12.36 12.75 3.02
C SER A 39 12.61 13.00 1.53
N SER A 40 13.03 11.94 0.84
CA SER A 40 13.26 11.95 -0.60
C SER A 40 12.68 10.68 -1.23
N THR A 41 12.45 10.71 -2.54
CA THR A 41 11.99 9.54 -3.29
C THR A 41 12.96 8.36 -3.17
N ALA A 42 14.28 8.63 -3.22
CA ALA A 42 15.30 7.62 -3.09
C ALA A 42 15.26 6.93 -1.72
N LEU A 43 15.13 7.74 -0.64
CA LEU A 43 15.02 7.19 0.71
C LEU A 43 13.75 6.33 0.85
N LEU A 44 12.61 6.82 0.39
CA LEU A 44 11.35 6.07 0.44
C LEU A 44 11.45 4.74 -0.35
N THR A 45 12.13 4.76 -1.50
CA THR A 45 12.35 3.56 -2.31
C THR A 45 13.15 2.52 -1.53
N SER A 46 14.28 2.91 -0.94
CA SER A 46 15.08 2.00 -0.12
C SER A 46 14.32 1.47 1.09
N GLN A 47 13.52 2.31 1.76
CA GLN A 47 12.67 1.87 2.87
C GLN A 47 11.59 0.87 2.43
N LEU A 48 11.02 1.05 1.24
CA LEU A 48 10.06 0.09 0.67
C LEU A 48 10.73 -1.25 0.35
N GLU A 49 11.90 -1.23 -0.27
CA GLU A 49 12.67 -2.45 -0.56
C GLU A 49 13.00 -3.23 0.73
N GLU A 50 13.44 -2.52 1.78
CA GLU A 50 13.70 -3.08 3.09
C GLU A 50 12.44 -3.64 3.77
N ALA A 51 11.32 -2.92 3.67
CA ALA A 51 10.04 -3.36 4.25
C ALA A 51 9.54 -4.65 3.57
N ILE A 52 9.62 -4.71 2.24
CA ILE A 52 9.24 -5.91 1.48
C ILE A 52 10.12 -7.10 1.87
N ALA A 53 11.42 -6.89 2.09
CA ALA A 53 12.34 -7.96 2.52
C ALA A 53 12.08 -8.46 3.95
N GLN A 54 11.44 -7.65 4.80
CA GLN A 54 11.09 -8.01 6.19
C GLN A 54 9.76 -8.77 6.29
N LEU A 55 8.87 -8.59 5.32
CA LEU A 55 7.53 -9.16 5.33
C LEU A 55 7.51 -10.55 4.67
N ASP A 56 6.62 -11.41 5.17
CA ASP A 56 6.41 -12.73 4.57
C ASP A 56 5.36 -12.63 3.48
N CYS A 57 5.84 -12.56 2.24
CA CYS A 57 5.04 -12.21 1.08
C CYS A 57 4.45 -13.45 0.38
N GLU A 58 4.37 -14.61 1.04
CA GLU A 58 3.85 -15.87 0.47
C GLU A 58 2.45 -15.70 -0.17
N ASP A 59 1.56 -14.96 0.50
CA ASP A 59 0.19 -14.69 0.00
C ASP A 59 0.09 -13.38 -0.81
N GLY A 60 1.19 -12.64 -0.97
CA GLY A 60 1.24 -11.35 -1.67
C GLY A 60 1.30 -10.13 -0.75
N ILE A 61 1.50 -8.95 -1.37
CA ILE A 61 1.64 -7.65 -0.69
C ILE A 61 0.58 -6.68 -1.18
N VAL A 62 -0.01 -5.94 -0.25
CA VAL A 62 -0.90 -4.81 -0.48
C VAL A 62 -0.20 -3.51 -0.10
N PHE A 63 -0.09 -2.61 -1.07
CA PHE A 63 0.41 -1.26 -0.86
C PHE A 63 -0.75 -0.29 -0.65
N LEU A 64 -0.72 0.44 0.47
CA LEU A 64 -1.66 1.49 0.78
C LEU A 64 -0.96 2.84 0.84
N THR A 65 -1.67 3.90 0.47
CA THR A 65 -1.14 5.26 0.44
C THR A 65 -2.19 6.27 0.87
N ASP A 66 -1.75 7.46 1.28
CA ASP A 66 -2.62 8.55 1.71
C ASP A 66 -3.30 9.28 0.54
N LEU A 67 -2.53 9.57 -0.52
CA LEU A 67 -2.96 10.41 -1.64
C LEU A 67 -2.60 9.77 -2.98
N LEU A 68 -3.63 9.53 -3.79
CA LEU A 68 -3.46 9.11 -5.19
C LEU A 68 -2.64 10.15 -5.96
N GLY A 69 -1.64 9.68 -6.71
CA GLY A 69 -0.77 10.54 -7.53
C GLY A 69 0.30 11.30 -6.74
N GLY A 70 0.32 11.22 -5.40
CA GLY A 70 1.37 11.76 -4.54
C GLY A 70 2.69 11.00 -4.67
N THR A 71 3.76 11.55 -4.08
CA THR A 71 5.08 10.91 -4.09
C THR A 71 5.04 9.49 -3.51
N PRO A 72 4.41 9.23 -2.34
CA PRO A 72 4.37 7.88 -1.79
C PRO A 72 3.69 6.87 -2.72
N PHE A 73 2.53 7.23 -3.28
CA PHE A 73 1.83 6.43 -4.29
C PHE A 73 2.71 6.09 -5.49
N ARG A 74 3.36 7.10 -6.09
CA ARG A 74 4.16 6.91 -7.31
C ARG A 74 5.34 5.97 -7.08
N VAL A 75 6.01 6.08 -5.93
CA VAL A 75 7.12 5.19 -5.59
C VAL A 75 6.61 3.75 -5.40
N GLN A 76 5.51 3.56 -4.65
CA GLN A 76 4.91 2.23 -4.51
C GLN A 76 4.50 1.62 -5.86
N ALA A 77 3.88 2.40 -6.74
CA ALA A 77 3.47 1.94 -8.06
C ALA A 77 4.66 1.47 -8.93
N LEU A 78 5.79 2.19 -8.87
CA LEU A 78 7.03 1.80 -9.55
C LEU A 78 7.60 0.50 -8.96
N GLU A 79 7.63 0.37 -7.64
CA GLU A 79 8.11 -0.83 -6.95
C GLU A 79 7.27 -2.07 -7.25
N CYS A 80 5.94 -1.94 -7.35
CA CYS A 80 5.06 -3.00 -7.83
C CYS A 80 5.41 -3.43 -9.26
N GLY A 81 5.57 -2.44 -10.15
CA GLY A 81 5.86 -2.67 -11.57
C GLY A 81 7.17 -3.43 -11.79
N HIS A 82 8.23 -3.08 -11.05
CA HIS A 82 9.53 -3.78 -11.13
C HIS A 82 9.44 -5.26 -10.77
N ARG A 83 8.46 -5.65 -9.95
CA ARG A 83 8.32 -7.03 -9.43
C ARG A 83 7.36 -7.89 -10.26
N GLY A 84 6.82 -7.35 -11.35
CA GLY A 84 5.78 -8.03 -12.13
C GLY A 84 4.49 -8.23 -11.32
N LEU A 85 4.32 -7.46 -10.24
CA LEU A 85 3.13 -7.47 -9.41
C LEU A 85 2.11 -6.54 -10.08
N THR A 86 1.10 -7.15 -10.72
CA THR A 86 -0.02 -6.43 -11.34
C THR A 86 -0.92 -5.84 -10.26
N SER A 87 -0.71 -4.54 -10.03
CA SER A 87 -1.68 -3.49 -9.67
C SER A 87 -2.96 -3.88 -8.92
N LEU A 88 -3.12 -3.31 -7.72
CA LEU A 88 -4.37 -3.26 -6.93
C LEU A 88 -5.53 -2.56 -7.67
N VAL A 89 -5.22 -1.73 -8.67
CA VAL A 89 -6.20 -1.02 -9.50
C VAL A 89 -6.73 -1.91 -10.63
N ASP A 90 -5.91 -2.81 -11.18
CA ASP A 90 -6.36 -3.74 -12.24
C ASP A 90 -7.40 -4.76 -11.72
N GLU A 91 -7.35 -5.13 -10.45
CA GLU A 91 -8.37 -5.99 -9.81
C GLU A 91 -9.66 -5.21 -9.49
N LEU A 92 -9.54 -3.95 -9.04
CA LEU A 92 -10.70 -3.11 -8.72
C LEU A 92 -11.48 -2.68 -9.97
N ASP A 93 -10.80 -2.43 -11.09
CA ASP A 93 -11.44 -2.15 -12.38
C ASP A 93 -12.14 -3.41 -12.95
N ARG A 94 -11.57 -4.62 -12.76
CA ARG A 94 -12.24 -5.89 -13.13
C ARG A 94 -13.54 -6.14 -12.35
N CYS A 95 -13.61 -5.74 -11.07
CA CYS A 95 -14.83 -5.88 -10.25
C CYS A 95 -15.94 -4.88 -10.61
N HIS A 96 -15.64 -3.79 -11.33
CA HIS A 96 -16.65 -2.81 -11.76
C HIS A 96 -17.43 -3.27 -13.00
N GLU A 97 -16.96 -4.29 -13.73
CA GLU A 97 -17.63 -4.84 -14.92
C GLU A 97 -18.67 -5.94 -14.61
N GLU A 98 -18.82 -6.39 -13.35
CA GLU A 98 -19.74 -7.49 -12.96
C GLU A 98 -21.06 -7.04 -12.28
N CYS A 99 -21.49 -5.78 -12.42
CA CYS A 99 -22.87 -5.43 -12.09
C CYS A 99 -23.71 -5.44 -13.39
N PRO A 100 -24.40 -6.54 -13.73
CA PRO A 100 -25.36 -6.49 -14.81
C PRO A 100 -26.45 -5.50 -14.37
N VAL A 101 -26.56 -4.39 -15.09
CA VAL A 101 -27.76 -3.57 -15.05
C VAL A 101 -28.86 -4.51 -15.55
N GLU A 102 -29.73 -4.99 -14.66
CA GLU A 102 -30.97 -5.63 -15.09
C GLU A 102 -31.68 -4.62 -15.99
N GLU A 103 -31.73 -4.92 -17.29
CA GLU A 103 -32.57 -4.17 -18.22
C GLU A 103 -34.01 -4.34 -17.76
N GLY A 104 -34.49 -3.33 -17.05
CA GLY A 104 -35.90 -3.16 -16.75
C GLY A 104 -36.67 -2.80 -18.02
N ILE A 105 -37.58 -3.72 -18.36
CA ILE A 105 -38.70 -3.67 -19.33
C ILE A 105 -38.34 -4.02 -20.79
#